data_AF-A0A1V3XRP7-F1
#
_entry.id   AF-A0A1V3XRP7-F1
#
_cell.length_a   1.000
_cell.length_b   1.000
_cell.length_c   1.000
_cell.angle_alpha   90.00
_cell.angle_beta   90.00
_cell.angle_gamma   90.00
#
_symmetry.space_group_name_H-M   'P 1'
#
loop_
_entity.id
_entity.type
_entity.pdbx_description
1 polymer ?
#
loop_
_entity_poly.entity_id
_entity_poly.type
_entity_poly.pdbx_seq_one_letter_code
_entity_poly.pdbx_strand_id
1 'polypeptide(L)'
;MSEQSLKLTAYFGERQRAVGTKRFLADAMLDLFGEHGVATSVMMRGTTGFGPKHELRCDRTLSLSEDPPVTIVAVDVASKIRVWSTM
;
A
#
# COMPACT_ATOMS: atom_id res chain seq x y z
N MET A 1 -12.68 -14.71 -24.10
CA MET A 1 -13.20 -14.70 -22.71
C MET A 1 -12.38 -13.70 -21.93
N SER A 2 -13.00 -12.74 -21.24
CA SER A 2 -12.23 -11.81 -20.38
C SER A 2 -11.80 -12.56 -19.14
N GLU A 3 -10.50 -12.58 -18.84
CA GLU A 3 -10.02 -13.16 -17.59
C GLU A 3 -10.54 -12.38 -16.38
N GLN A 4 -10.83 -13.09 -15.28
CA GLN A 4 -11.27 -12.45 -14.05
C GLN A 4 -10.16 -11.55 -13.50
N SER A 5 -10.46 -10.26 -13.30
CA SER A 5 -9.56 -9.33 -12.62
C SER A 5 -9.87 -9.26 -11.13
N LEU A 6 -8.84 -9.02 -10.32
CA LEU A 6 -8.95 -8.79 -8.88
C LEU A 6 -8.35 -7.43 -8.51
N LYS A 7 -8.82 -6.88 -7.38
CA LYS A 7 -8.28 -5.68 -6.76
C LYS A 7 -7.68 -6.03 -5.40
N LEU A 8 -6.37 -5.87 -5.26
CA LEU A 8 -5.67 -5.93 -3.98
C LEU A 8 -5.64 -4.52 -3.38
N THR A 9 -5.98 -4.39 -2.11
CA THR A 9 -5.86 -3.14 -1.35
C THR A 9 -5.12 -3.40 -0.06
N ALA A 10 -4.08 -2.63 0.20
CA ALA A 10 -3.34 -2.66 1.46
C ALA A 10 -3.31 -1.27 2.11
N TYR A 11 -3.34 -1.26 3.43
CA TYR A 11 -3.34 -0.07 4.28
C TYR A 11 -2.14 -0.12 5.22
N PHE A 12 -1.37 0.95 5.30
CA PHE A 12 -0.20 1.03 6.19
C PHE A 12 0.10 2.49 6.55
N GLY A 13 0.94 2.71 7.56
CA GLY A 13 1.43 4.06 7.88
C GLY A 13 2.51 4.50 6.89
N GLU A 14 2.51 5.75 6.45
CA GLU A 14 3.51 6.31 5.55
C GLU A 14 4.95 6.02 5.98
N ARG A 15 5.21 5.99 7.29
CA ARG A 15 6.54 5.74 7.85
C ARG A 15 6.88 4.25 7.99
N GLN A 16 5.96 3.34 7.67
CA GLN A 16 6.22 1.91 7.70
C GLN A 16 7.38 1.57 6.76
N ARG A 17 8.28 0.71 7.24
CA ARG A 17 9.47 0.27 6.52
C ARG A 17 9.26 -1.14 5.99
N ALA A 18 9.78 -1.42 4.79
CA ALA A 18 9.81 -2.78 4.28
C ALA A 18 10.77 -3.63 5.13
N VAL A 19 10.33 -4.84 5.51
CA VAL A 19 11.04 -5.72 6.43
C VAL A 19 12.46 -5.99 5.92
N GLY A 20 13.44 -5.87 6.80
CA GLY A 20 14.86 -6.09 6.46
C GLY A 20 15.51 -4.98 5.63
N THR A 21 14.82 -3.86 5.39
CA THR A 21 15.37 -2.74 4.61
C THR A 21 15.21 -1.40 5.35
N LYS A 22 15.91 -0.36 4.87
CA LYS A 22 15.70 1.03 5.31
C LYS A 22 14.67 1.79 4.46
N ARG A 23 14.07 1.14 3.46
CA ARG A 23 13.17 1.77 2.49
C ARG A 23 11.76 1.91 3.06
N PHE A 24 11.05 2.95 2.63
CA PHE A 24 9.61 3.07 2.88
C PHE A 24 8.89 1.89 2.22
N LEU A 25 7.90 1.34 2.93
CA LEU A 25 7.07 0.24 2.40
C LEU A 25 6.37 0.67 1.10
N ALA A 26 5.97 1.94 1.02
CA ALA A 26 5.40 2.55 -0.17
C ALA A 26 6.23 2.30 -1.43
N ASP A 27 7.48 2.79 -1.44
CA ASP A 27 8.37 2.67 -2.60
C ASP A 27 8.64 1.20 -2.93
N ALA A 28 8.85 0.37 -1.90
CA ALA A 28 9.11 -1.05 -2.09
C ALA A 28 7.91 -1.77 -2.75
N MET A 29 6.68 -1.42 -2.41
CA MET A 29 5.49 -2.02 -3.04
C MET A 29 5.28 -1.54 -4.47
N LEU A 30 5.53 -0.27 -4.78
CA LEU A 30 5.44 0.24 -6.15
C LEU A 30 6.48 -0.43 -7.06
N ASP A 31 7.73 -0.55 -6.59
CA ASP A 31 8.77 -1.28 -7.34
C ASP A 31 8.36 -2.73 -7.55
N LEU A 32 7.88 -3.41 -6.51
CA LEU A 32 7.44 -4.80 -6.59
C LEU A 32 6.33 -5.00 -7.64
N PHE A 33 5.33 -4.11 -7.65
CA PHE A 33 4.28 -4.15 -8.67
C PHE A 33 4.79 -3.86 -10.08
N GLY A 34 5.75 -2.94 -10.22
CA GLY A 34 6.43 -2.66 -11.49
C GLY A 34 7.23 -3.87 -12.00
N GLU A 35 8.06 -4.47 -11.14
CA GLU A 35 8.88 -5.65 -11.44
C GLU A 35 8.03 -6.85 -11.86
N HIS A 36 6.87 -7.04 -11.23
CA HIS A 36 5.94 -8.13 -11.56
C HIS A 36 5.00 -7.80 -12.72
N GLY A 37 5.12 -6.60 -13.31
CA GLY A 37 4.30 -6.15 -14.43
C GLY A 37 2.82 -6.17 -14.10
N VAL A 38 2.44 -5.72 -12.90
CA VAL A 38 1.04 -5.54 -12.52
C VAL A 38 0.40 -4.51 -13.45
N ALA A 39 -0.76 -4.84 -14.02
CA ALA A 39 -1.41 -4.03 -15.05
C ALA A 39 -1.64 -2.57 -14.60
N THR A 40 -2.02 -2.33 -13.35
CA THR A 40 -2.07 -0.98 -12.76
C THR A 40 -1.92 -1.03 -11.25
N SER A 41 -1.18 -0.08 -10.70
CA SER A 41 -1.21 0.21 -9.26
C SER A 41 -1.26 1.72 -8.99
N VAL A 42 -1.91 2.10 -7.88
CA VAL A 42 -2.05 3.49 -7.44
C VAL A 42 -1.82 3.56 -5.95
N MET A 43 -1.05 4.56 -5.52
CA MET A 43 -0.83 4.88 -4.12
C MET A 43 -1.48 6.21 -3.76
N MET A 44 -2.12 6.25 -2.60
CA MET A 44 -2.82 7.41 -2.07
C MET A 44 -2.39 7.66 -0.63
N ARG A 45 -2.04 8.91 -0.33
CA ARG A 45 -1.82 9.40 1.04
C ARG A 45 -3.16 9.91 1.59
N GLY A 46 -3.64 9.30 2.66
CA GLY A 46 -4.84 9.74 3.35
C GLY A 46 -4.54 10.87 4.32
N THR A 47 -5.54 11.71 4.59
CA THR A 47 -5.42 12.84 5.53
C THR A 47 -5.72 12.45 6.97
N THR A 48 -6.43 11.33 7.18
CA THR A 48 -6.82 10.81 8.50
C THR A 48 -7.05 9.30 8.43
N GLY A 49 -6.63 8.57 9.46
CA GLY A 49 -6.89 7.13 9.61
C GLY A 49 -6.58 6.62 11.01
N PHE A 50 -6.91 5.37 11.28
CA PHE A 50 -6.57 4.68 12.53
C PHE A 50 -5.99 3.31 12.21
N GLY A 51 -4.96 2.92 12.96
CA GLY A 51 -4.28 1.63 12.80
C GLY A 51 -4.59 0.64 13.93
N PRO A 52 -3.87 -0.50 14.00
CA PRO A 52 -4.05 -1.52 15.05
C PRO A 52 -3.86 -1.01 16.48
N LYS A 53 -3.16 0.11 16.66
CA LYS A 53 -2.98 0.78 17.96
C LYS A 53 -4.18 1.63 18.38
N HIS A 54 -5.23 1.71 17.55
CA HIS A 54 -6.43 2.55 17.73
C HIS A 54 -6.15 4.04 17.94
N GLU A 55 -4.96 4.50 17.53
CA GLU A 55 -4.61 5.92 17.56
C GLU A 55 -5.10 6.58 16.27
N LEU A 56 -5.88 7.65 16.42
CA LEU A 56 -6.23 8.53 15.31
C LEU A 56 -4.98 9.26 14.84
N ARG A 57 -4.58 8.99 13.59
CA ARG A 57 -3.50 9.67 12.89
C ARG A 57 -4.13 10.62 11.87
N CYS A 58 -3.92 11.92 12.06
CA CYS A 58 -4.39 12.98 11.17
C CYS A 58 -3.19 13.85 10.78
N ASP A 59 -3.21 14.40 9.56
CA ASP A 59 -2.28 15.44 9.08
C ASP A 59 -2.71 16.81 9.66
N ARG A 60 -2.77 16.92 11.00
CA ARG A 60 -3.37 18.07 11.72
C ARG A 60 -2.40 19.22 11.87
N THR A 61 -1.10 18.93 11.85
CA THR A 61 -0.05 19.89 12.18
C THR A 61 0.88 20.20 11.02
N LEU A 62 0.75 19.52 9.87
CA LEU A 62 1.72 19.57 8.76
C LEU A 62 3.14 19.27 9.25
N SER A 63 3.27 18.47 10.31
CA SER A 63 4.56 18.20 10.93
C SER A 63 5.19 16.95 10.31
N LEU A 64 6.52 16.97 10.12
CA LEU A 64 7.29 15.81 9.64
C LEU A 64 7.27 14.60 10.61
N SER A 65 6.64 14.75 11.79
CA SER A 65 6.48 13.70 12.80
C SER A 65 5.18 12.91 12.64
N GLU A 66 4.28 13.31 11.74
CA GLU A 66 3.04 12.57 11.49
C GLU A 66 3.33 11.27 10.70
N ASP A 67 2.46 10.28 10.92
CA ASP A 67 2.46 9.00 10.21
C ASP A 67 1.09 8.82 9.57
N PRO A 68 0.78 9.56 8.48
CA PRO A 68 -0.52 9.51 7.85
C PRO A 68 -0.76 8.13 7.22
N PRO A 69 -2.03 7.70 7.10
CA PRO A 69 -2.34 6.45 6.45
C PRO A 69 -2.02 6.52 4.96
N VAL A 70 -1.50 5.42 4.43
CA VAL A 70 -1.31 5.17 3.00
C VAL A 70 -2.22 4.02 2.59
N THR A 71 -2.83 4.17 1.42
CA THR A 71 -3.57 3.09 0.74
C THR A 71 -2.90 2.84 -0.59
N ILE A 72 -2.58 1.57 -0.86
CA ILE A 72 -2.14 1.13 -2.19
C ILE A 72 -3.18 0.19 -2.78
N VAL A 73 -3.48 0.38 -4.06
CA VAL A 73 -4.40 -0.45 -4.82
C VAL A 73 -3.68 -1.01 -6.03
N ALA A 74 -3.75 -2.32 -6.24
CA ALA A 74 -3.26 -3.00 -7.43
C ALA A 74 -4.41 -3.76 -8.11
N VAL A 75 -4.49 -3.67 -9.43
CA VAL A 75 -5.51 -4.35 -10.24
C VAL A 75 -4.83 -5.10 -11.36
N ASP A 76 -5.12 -6.41 -11.46
CA ASP A 76 -4.67 -7.27 -12.56
C ASP A 76 -5.52 -8.56 -12.59
N VAL A 77 -5.22 -9.46 -13.51
CA VAL A 77 -5.78 -10.82 -13.61
C VAL A 77 -5.57 -11.59 -12.30
N ALA A 78 -6.54 -12.43 -11.97
CA ALA A 78 -6.61 -13.10 -10.68
C ALA A 78 -5.37 -13.96 -10.36
N SER A 79 -4.74 -14.56 -11.37
CA SER A 79 -3.51 -15.35 -11.22
C SER A 79 -2.35 -14.51 -10.68
N LYS A 80 -2.20 -13.27 -11.16
CA LYS A 80 -1.16 -12.33 -10.69
C LYS A 80 -1.48 -11.69 -9.34
N ILE A 81 -2.75 -11.56 -8.97
CA ILE A 81 -3.12 -10.94 -7.70
C ILE A 81 -3.13 -11.93 -6.53
N ARG A 82 -3.54 -13.19 -6.74
CA ARG A 82 -3.64 -14.19 -5.65
C ARG A 82 -2.31 -14.56 -5.01
N VAL A 83 -1.17 -14.39 -5.70
CA VAL A 83 0.15 -14.67 -5.09
C VAL A 83 0.44 -13.76 -3.89
N TRP A 84 -0.23 -12.62 -3.78
CA TRP A 84 -0.05 -11.63 -2.71
C TRP A 84 -1.02 -11.81 -1.54
N SER A 85 -2.06 -12.63 -1.65
CA SER A 85 -3.06 -12.78 -0.57
C SER A 85 -2.54 -13.54 0.65
N THR A 86 -1.34 -14.12 0.55
CA THR A 86 -0.73 -14.97 1.57
C THR A 86 0.47 -14.32 2.26
N MET A 87 0.81 -13.07 1.89
CA MET A 87 1.84 -12.25 2.55
C MET A 87 1.25 -11.47 3.71
#